data_AF-A0A809RVN1-F1
#
_entry.id   AF-A0A809RVN1-F1
#
_cell.length_a   1.000
_cell.length_b   1.000
_cell.length_c   1.000
_cell.angle_alpha   90.00
_cell.angle_beta   90.00
_cell.angle_gamma   90.00
#
_symmetry.space_group_name_H-M   'P 1'
#
loop_
_entity.id
_entity.type
_entity.pdbx_description
1 polymer ?
#
loop_
_entity_poly.entity_id
_entity_poly.type
_entity_poly.pdbx_seq_one_letter_code
_entity_poly.pdbx_strand_id
1 'polypeptide(L)'
;MIAEIKPLKDGFSAEDLGTLERVDKRLAGGFTLERLQVVTGIPQTHLRTLLKRQPSDYRNPSRRDRDALSALAAWLVDEEAARPAKPRANTKTFKRIYDLIEWAHSEREIIAITGGVGIGKTEAARAYVEDHPRMYKTPGAVFVKFGKIDGNPTRALARIRSALTELQGGRQGAAMDDIVSTLRDGDCLILDECNYLGNAVDITRDIYDETGVPIVMVGNPGFSGAVWNKRDTWDAQANRTMRFDFPSTTEADVDAFLAWKGITGAPMRKAAVQIAARPGSGGGLRSLAKLLQLTGRDDAAPSAAELIETARQVGRL
;
A
#
# COMPACT_ATOMS: atom_id res chain seq x y z
N MET A 1 21.61 -39.83 14.76
CA MET A 1 20.58 -39.20 15.62
C MET A 1 19.71 -38.36 14.72
N ILE A 2 18.49 -38.84 14.46
CA ILE A 2 17.48 -38.12 13.70
C ILE A 2 16.99 -37.00 14.61
N ALA A 3 17.12 -35.74 14.19
CA ALA A 3 16.59 -34.61 14.92
C ALA A 3 15.06 -34.75 14.98
N GLU A 4 14.52 -34.88 16.19
CA GLU A 4 13.07 -34.81 16.44
C GLU A 4 12.52 -33.50 15.87
N ILE A 5 11.63 -33.63 14.89
CA ILE A 5 10.78 -32.54 14.44
C ILE A 5 9.84 -32.21 15.61
N LYS A 6 10.12 -31.09 16.28
CA LYS A 6 9.27 -30.53 17.34
C LYS A 6 7.84 -30.37 16.78
N PRO A 7 6.81 -30.97 17.40
CA PRO A 7 5.44 -30.85 16.88
C PRO A 7 5.00 -29.39 16.89
N LEU A 8 4.26 -29.00 15.85
CA LEU A 8 3.67 -27.66 15.68
C LEU A 8 2.99 -27.21 16.99
N LYS A 9 3.51 -26.14 17.59
CA LYS A 9 3.15 -25.62 18.92
C LYS A 9 1.73 -25.06 19.04
N ASP A 10 0.94 -25.02 17.96
CA ASP A 10 -0.16 -24.06 17.89
C ASP A 10 -1.56 -24.69 17.99
N GLY A 11 -1.73 -26.02 17.99
CA GLY A 11 -3.02 -26.71 18.22
C GLY A 11 -4.13 -26.46 17.17
N PHE A 12 -4.00 -25.43 16.33
CA PHE A 12 -4.88 -25.08 15.22
C PHE A 12 -4.70 -26.03 14.04
N SER A 13 -5.80 -26.30 13.32
CA SER A 13 -5.77 -27.03 12.05
C SER A 13 -5.20 -26.17 10.91
N ALA A 14 -4.87 -26.77 9.77
CA ALA A 14 -4.43 -26.04 8.59
C ALA A 14 -5.50 -25.05 8.07
N GLU A 15 -6.78 -25.41 8.18
CA GLU A 15 -7.91 -24.56 7.81
C GLU A 15 -8.04 -23.34 8.73
N ASP A 16 -7.86 -23.55 10.04
CA ASP A 16 -7.87 -22.46 11.03
C ASP A 16 -6.73 -21.47 10.76
N LEU A 17 -5.53 -21.98 10.48
CA LEU A 17 -4.38 -21.16 10.15
C LEU A 17 -4.60 -20.35 8.86
N GLY A 18 -5.17 -20.97 7.83
CA GLY A 18 -5.53 -20.28 6.58
C GLY A 18 -6.59 -19.20 6.78
N THR A 19 -7.58 -19.44 7.64
CA THR A 19 -8.58 -18.44 8.04
C THR A 19 -7.91 -17.26 8.73
N LEU A 20 -7.06 -17.51 9.73
CA LEU A 20 -6.35 -16.46 10.45
C LEU A 20 -5.38 -15.68 9.57
N GLU A 21 -4.74 -16.31 8.60
CA GLU A 21 -3.90 -15.63 7.61
C GLU A 21 -4.73 -14.67 6.74
N ARG A 22 -5.90 -15.10 6.26
CA ARG A 22 -6.80 -14.22 5.50
C ARG A 22 -7.31 -13.05 6.34
N VAL A 23 -7.61 -13.28 7.63
CA VAL A 23 -7.94 -12.18 8.56
C VAL A 23 -6.77 -11.22 8.70
N ASP A 24 -5.54 -11.70 8.92
CA ASP A 24 -4.35 -10.84 9.00
C ASP A 24 -4.17 -9.98 7.74
N LYS A 25 -4.37 -10.56 6.54
CA LYS A 25 -4.32 -9.81 5.28
C LYS A 25 -5.35 -8.68 5.24
N ARG A 26 -6.56 -8.91 5.78
CA ARG A 26 -7.58 -7.86 5.89
C ARG A 26 -7.17 -6.77 6.86
N LEU A 27 -6.58 -7.13 7.99
CA LEU A 27 -6.09 -6.16 8.96
C LEU A 27 -4.96 -5.31 8.37
N ALA A 28 -4.00 -5.95 7.69
CA ALA A 28 -2.92 -5.25 6.98
C ALA A 28 -3.44 -4.34 5.85
N GLY A 29 -4.57 -4.70 5.22
CA GLY A 29 -5.27 -3.87 4.24
C GLY A 29 -6.05 -2.68 4.81
N GLY A 30 -5.91 -2.39 6.12
CA GLY A 30 -6.53 -1.24 6.80
C GLY A 30 -7.91 -1.53 7.42
N PHE A 31 -8.28 -2.81 7.57
CA PHE A 31 -9.46 -3.18 8.37
C PHE A 31 -9.07 -3.23 9.86
N THR A 32 -9.84 -2.60 10.74
CA THR A 32 -9.45 -2.52 12.16
C THR A 32 -10.08 -3.63 13.01
N LEU A 33 -9.46 -3.95 14.14
CA LEU A 33 -10.01 -4.92 15.10
C LEU A 33 -11.32 -4.46 15.74
N GLU A 34 -11.51 -3.15 15.91
CA GLU A 34 -12.79 -2.55 16.35
C GLU A 34 -13.89 -2.89 15.35
N ARG A 35 -13.62 -2.69 14.06
CA ARG A 35 -14.58 -3.00 13.01
C ARG A 35 -14.84 -4.51 12.94
N LEU A 36 -13.81 -5.32 13.11
CA LEU A 36 -13.93 -6.78 13.12
C LEU A 36 -14.78 -7.28 14.28
N GLN A 37 -14.60 -6.72 15.48
CA GLN A 37 -15.48 -7.01 16.61
C GLN A 37 -16.93 -6.64 16.32
N VAL A 38 -17.19 -5.47 15.71
CA VAL A 38 -18.56 -5.03 15.41
C VAL A 38 -19.25 -5.98 14.44
N VAL A 39 -18.55 -6.46 13.40
CA VAL A 39 -19.17 -7.31 12.37
C VAL A 39 -19.23 -8.79 12.76
N THR A 40 -18.29 -9.28 13.57
CA THR A 40 -18.24 -10.71 13.99
C THR A 40 -18.80 -10.97 15.38
N GLY A 41 -18.94 -9.95 16.22
CA GLY A 41 -19.29 -10.08 17.64
C GLY A 41 -18.15 -10.63 18.52
N ILE A 42 -16.97 -10.92 17.96
CA ILE A 42 -15.86 -11.51 18.72
C ILE A 42 -15.11 -10.40 19.48
N PRO A 43 -14.96 -10.51 20.81
CA PRO A 43 -14.22 -9.50 21.59
C PRO A 43 -12.80 -9.31 21.09
N GLN A 44 -12.31 -8.07 21.03
CA GLN A 44 -10.95 -7.76 20.60
C GLN A 44 -9.86 -8.51 21.36
N THR A 45 -10.03 -8.70 22.66
CA THR A 45 -9.09 -9.48 23.49
C THR A 45 -8.97 -10.92 23.00
N HIS A 46 -10.09 -11.50 22.56
CA HIS A 46 -10.13 -12.86 22.03
C HIS A 46 -9.58 -12.92 20.60
N LEU A 47 -9.94 -11.96 19.75
CA LEU A 47 -9.35 -11.81 18.40
C LEU A 47 -7.82 -11.74 18.48
N ARG A 48 -7.26 -10.96 19.41
CA ARG A 48 -5.81 -10.87 19.63
C ARG A 48 -5.18 -12.20 19.99
N THR A 49 -5.81 -12.98 20.84
CA THR A 49 -5.34 -14.32 21.21
C THR A 49 -5.33 -15.25 20.00
N LEU A 50 -6.39 -15.24 19.19
CA LEU A 50 -6.46 -16.02 17.95
C LEU A 50 -5.39 -15.58 16.93
N LEU A 51 -5.19 -14.28 16.73
CA LEU A 51 -4.15 -13.74 15.84
C LEU A 51 -2.73 -13.99 16.37
N LYS A 52 -2.55 -14.24 17.67
CA LYS A 52 -1.29 -14.75 18.21
C LYS A 52 -1.02 -16.21 17.87
N ARG A 53 -2.01 -16.90 17.29
CA ARG A 53 -2.03 -18.35 17.09
C ARG A 53 -1.79 -19.05 18.42
N GLN A 54 -2.41 -18.52 19.47
CA GLN A 54 -2.38 -19.09 20.81
C GLN A 54 -3.78 -19.61 21.11
N PRO A 55 -3.99 -20.93 21.21
CA PRO A 55 -5.28 -21.46 21.62
C PRO A 55 -5.56 -21.04 23.07
N SER A 56 -6.83 -20.78 23.38
CA SER A 56 -7.24 -20.37 24.73
C SER A 56 -7.01 -21.46 25.78
N ASP A 57 -6.99 -22.73 25.33
CA ASP A 57 -6.52 -23.87 26.10
C ASP A 57 -5.17 -24.32 25.50
N TYR A 58 -4.11 -24.33 26.32
CA TYR A 58 -2.69 -24.45 25.93
C TYR A 58 -2.33 -25.64 25.04
N ARG A 59 -3.24 -26.60 24.85
CA ARG A 59 -3.06 -27.79 24.02
C ARG A 59 -3.87 -27.78 22.73
N ASN A 60 -5.07 -27.19 22.72
CA ASN A 60 -6.00 -27.25 21.58
C ASN A 60 -6.99 -26.07 21.60
N PRO A 61 -7.47 -25.60 20.44
CA PRO A 61 -8.52 -24.59 20.36
C PRO A 61 -9.76 -25.03 21.14
N SER A 62 -10.24 -24.17 22.05
CA SER A 62 -11.46 -24.42 22.80
C SER A 62 -12.69 -24.39 21.88
N ARG A 63 -13.85 -24.82 22.37
CA ARG A 63 -15.12 -24.65 21.63
C ARG A 63 -15.34 -23.18 21.24
N ARG A 64 -15.02 -22.26 22.15
CA ARG A 64 -15.11 -20.81 21.92
C ARG A 64 -14.15 -20.35 20.81
N ASP A 65 -12.95 -20.91 20.73
CA ASP A 65 -12.01 -20.60 19.64
C ASP A 65 -12.54 -21.09 18.29
N ARG A 66 -13.12 -22.30 18.24
CA ARG A 66 -13.70 -22.85 17.01
C ARG A 66 -14.91 -22.05 16.54
N ASP A 67 -15.80 -21.66 17.46
CA ASP A 67 -16.96 -20.83 17.13
C ASP A 67 -16.51 -19.46 16.58
N ALA A 68 -15.48 -18.86 17.17
CA ALA A 68 -14.89 -17.62 16.69
C ALA A 68 -14.21 -17.77 15.32
N LEU A 69 -13.45 -18.86 15.09
CA LEU A 69 -12.84 -19.16 13.79
C LEU A 69 -13.88 -19.38 12.70
N SER A 70 -14.97 -20.09 13.01
CA SER A 70 -16.09 -20.28 12.08
C SER A 70 -16.76 -18.96 11.73
N ALA A 71 -16.96 -18.07 12.69
CA ALA A 71 -17.52 -16.74 12.45
C ALA A 71 -16.58 -15.88 11.58
N LEU A 72 -15.27 -15.95 11.81
CA LEU A 72 -14.27 -15.28 10.97
C LEU A 72 -14.26 -15.83 9.54
N ALA A 73 -14.35 -17.15 9.37
CA ALA A 73 -14.40 -17.78 8.06
C ALA A 73 -15.65 -17.37 7.28
N ALA A 74 -16.83 -17.37 7.92
CA ALA A 74 -18.08 -16.91 7.31
C ALA A 74 -17.99 -15.44 6.89
N TRP A 75 -17.52 -14.57 7.78
CA TRP A 75 -17.29 -13.16 7.48
C TRP A 75 -16.33 -12.96 6.29
N LEU A 76 -15.25 -13.73 6.21
CA LEU A 76 -14.30 -13.63 5.09
C LEU A 76 -14.95 -13.99 3.75
N VAL A 77 -15.82 -15.01 3.72
CA VAL A 77 -16.56 -15.40 2.51
C VAL A 77 -17.45 -14.24 2.05
N ASP A 78 -18.23 -13.65 2.97
CA ASP A 78 -19.11 -12.53 2.66
C ASP A 78 -18.33 -11.30 2.18
N GLU A 79 -17.22 -10.96 2.85
CA GLU A 79 -16.37 -9.83 2.47
C GLU A 79 -15.65 -10.03 1.13
N GLU A 80 -15.16 -11.24 0.85
CA GLU A 80 -14.52 -11.56 -0.43
C GLU A 80 -15.53 -11.56 -1.58
N ALA A 81 -16.74 -12.08 -1.35
CA ALA A 81 -17.82 -12.00 -2.33
C ALA A 81 -18.26 -10.54 -2.58
N ALA A 82 -18.32 -9.71 -1.53
CA ALA A 82 -18.70 -8.30 -1.63
C ALA A 82 -17.61 -7.41 -2.27
N ARG A 83 -16.35 -7.88 -2.36
CA ARG A 83 -15.22 -7.09 -2.83
C ARG A 83 -14.36 -7.90 -3.81
N PRO A 84 -14.74 -7.99 -5.09
CA PRO A 84 -13.85 -8.57 -6.09
C PRO A 84 -12.52 -7.81 -6.08
N ALA A 85 -11.40 -8.54 -6.14
CA ALA A 85 -10.07 -7.98 -6.26
C ALA A 85 -10.10 -6.91 -7.34
N LYS A 86 -9.77 -5.66 -6.99
CA LYS A 86 -9.93 -4.54 -7.92
C LYS A 86 -8.94 -4.76 -9.07
N PRO A 87 -9.40 -5.14 -10.29
CA PRO A 87 -8.45 -5.46 -11.33
C PRO A 87 -7.65 -4.20 -11.66
N ARG A 88 -6.35 -4.39 -11.94
CA ARG A 88 -5.42 -3.29 -12.22
C ARG A 88 -4.96 -3.39 -13.67
N ALA A 89 -4.78 -2.25 -14.32
CA ALA A 89 -4.14 -2.21 -15.63
C ALA A 89 -2.64 -2.56 -15.46
N ASN A 90 -2.19 -3.61 -16.14
CA ASN A 90 -0.78 -4.00 -16.14
C ASN A 90 0.01 -3.12 -17.11
N THR A 91 0.31 -1.90 -16.69
CA THR A 91 1.10 -0.95 -17.47
C THR A 91 2.60 -1.17 -17.24
N LYS A 92 3.44 -0.77 -18.21
CA LYS A 92 4.90 -0.90 -18.07
C LYS A 92 5.42 -0.09 -16.89
N THR A 93 4.87 1.12 -16.69
CA THR A 93 5.21 1.98 -15.56
C THR A 93 4.80 1.34 -14.22
N PHE A 94 3.60 0.75 -14.14
CA PHE A 94 3.15 0.04 -12.94
C PHE A 94 4.10 -1.10 -12.59
N LYS A 95 4.40 -1.98 -13.57
CA LYS A 95 5.31 -3.11 -13.36
C LYS A 95 6.68 -2.64 -12.91
N ARG A 96 7.25 -1.62 -13.57
CA ARG A 96 8.57 -1.13 -13.21
C ARG A 96 8.63 -0.57 -11.78
N ILE A 97 7.60 0.13 -11.33
CA ILE A 97 7.52 0.64 -9.95
C ILE A 97 7.39 -0.52 -8.96
N TYR A 98 6.56 -1.52 -9.27
CA TYR A 98 6.42 -2.72 -8.46
C TYR A 98 7.75 -3.46 -8.31
N ASP A 99 8.44 -3.73 -9.42
CA ASP A 99 9.74 -4.41 -9.45
C ASP A 99 10.81 -3.63 -8.65
N LEU A 100 10.75 -2.29 -8.64
CA LEU A 100 11.66 -1.46 -7.84
C LEU A 100 11.37 -1.56 -6.33
N ILE A 101 10.10 -1.64 -5.94
CA ILE A 101 9.71 -1.86 -4.55
C ILE A 101 10.17 -3.25 -4.11
N GLU A 102 9.95 -4.27 -4.95
CA GLU A 102 10.39 -5.64 -4.69
C GLU A 102 11.90 -5.71 -4.49
N TRP A 103 12.65 -5.10 -5.41
CA TRP A 103 14.10 -5.03 -5.32
C TRP A 103 14.59 -4.29 -4.06
N ALA A 104 14.00 -3.15 -3.72
CA ALA A 104 14.37 -2.43 -2.49
C ALA A 104 14.08 -3.26 -1.24
N HIS A 105 12.96 -4.00 -1.24
CA HIS A 105 12.61 -4.89 -0.14
C HIS A 105 13.60 -6.06 -0.02
N SER A 106 14.01 -6.67 -1.12
CA SER A 106 14.96 -7.80 -1.10
C SER A 106 16.38 -7.38 -0.72
N GLU A 107 16.86 -6.26 -1.28
CA GLU A 107 18.22 -5.75 -1.04
C GLU A 107 18.35 -4.92 0.24
N ARG A 108 17.24 -4.64 0.94
CA ARG A 108 17.19 -3.83 2.16
C ARG A 108 17.70 -2.41 1.94
N GLU A 109 17.25 -1.82 0.84
CA GLU A 109 17.70 -0.49 0.39
C GLU A 109 16.67 0.61 0.72
N ILE A 110 17.18 1.84 0.84
CA ILE A 110 16.35 3.05 0.89
C ILE A 110 16.28 3.67 -0.51
N ILE A 111 15.06 3.75 -1.05
CA ILE A 111 14.83 4.29 -2.40
C ILE A 111 13.77 5.39 -2.41
N ALA A 112 13.82 6.22 -3.45
CA ALA A 112 12.79 7.21 -3.74
C ALA A 112 12.25 7.03 -5.16
N ILE A 113 10.92 6.93 -5.25
CA ILE A 113 10.17 6.83 -6.50
C ILE A 113 9.39 8.14 -6.68
N THR A 114 9.90 8.98 -7.57
CA THR A 114 9.35 10.31 -7.87
C THR A 114 8.70 10.31 -9.24
N GLY A 115 7.67 11.14 -9.45
CA GLY A 115 7.07 11.22 -10.78
C GLY A 115 5.77 11.98 -10.88
N GLY A 116 5.26 12.09 -12.11
CA GLY A 116 4.02 12.78 -12.45
C GLY A 116 2.80 12.30 -11.64
N VAL A 117 1.81 13.17 -11.51
CA VAL A 117 0.54 12.83 -10.84
C VAL A 117 -0.25 11.86 -11.72
N GLY A 118 -0.84 10.82 -11.11
CA GLY A 118 -1.78 9.94 -11.82
C GLY A 118 -1.15 8.89 -12.72
N ILE A 119 0.16 8.65 -12.65
CA ILE A 119 0.88 7.61 -13.42
C ILE A 119 0.80 6.20 -12.83
N GLY A 120 0.27 6.04 -11.61
CA GLY A 120 0.09 4.73 -10.96
C GLY A 120 0.99 4.42 -9.77
N LYS A 121 1.87 5.34 -9.31
CA LYS A 121 2.79 5.08 -8.17
C LYS A 121 2.11 4.56 -6.90
N THR A 122 1.12 5.29 -6.39
CA THR A 122 0.32 4.87 -5.21
C THR A 122 -0.38 3.52 -5.44
N GLU A 123 -0.82 3.23 -6.67
CA GLU A 123 -1.50 1.97 -6.97
C GLU A 123 -0.52 0.80 -7.00
N ALA A 124 0.71 0.98 -7.50
CA ALA A 124 1.77 -0.02 -7.44
C ALA A 124 2.24 -0.27 -6.00
N ALA A 125 2.42 0.80 -5.21
CA ALA A 125 2.73 0.71 -3.79
C ALA A 125 1.68 -0.09 -3.00
N ARG A 126 0.38 0.20 -3.23
CA ARG A 126 -0.71 -0.55 -2.61
C ARG A 126 -0.77 -2.00 -3.06
N ALA A 127 -0.55 -2.24 -4.36
CA ALA A 127 -0.51 -3.60 -4.89
C ALA A 127 0.59 -4.42 -4.19
N TYR A 128 1.78 -3.85 -4.05
CA TYR A 128 2.88 -4.53 -3.38
C TYR A 128 2.55 -4.91 -1.92
N VAL A 129 1.89 -4.00 -1.18
CA VAL A 129 1.48 -4.25 0.21
C VAL A 129 0.36 -5.27 0.30
N GLU A 130 -0.56 -5.31 -0.66
CA GLU A 130 -1.60 -6.34 -0.73
C GLU A 130 -1.01 -7.73 -1.01
N ASP A 131 0.04 -7.81 -1.83
CA ASP A 131 0.72 -9.06 -2.16
C ASP A 131 1.68 -9.51 -1.04
N HIS A 132 2.29 -8.55 -0.33
CA HIS A 132 3.25 -8.78 0.76
C HIS A 132 2.83 -8.10 2.07
N PRO A 133 1.64 -8.39 2.62
CA PRO A 133 1.15 -7.67 3.79
C PRO A 133 1.95 -8.05 5.03
N ARG A 134 2.29 -7.04 5.85
CA ARG A 134 2.82 -7.30 7.18
C ARG A 134 1.75 -7.93 8.08
N MET A 135 2.02 -9.13 8.59
CA MET A 135 1.11 -9.88 9.46
C MET A 135 1.70 -10.10 10.86
N TYR A 136 0.91 -10.64 11.79
CA TYR A 136 1.29 -10.72 13.21
C TYR A 136 2.61 -11.49 13.44
N LYS A 137 2.82 -12.64 12.77
CA LYS A 137 4.07 -13.41 12.83
C LYS A 137 4.92 -13.33 11.55
N THR A 138 4.38 -12.76 10.48
CA THR A 138 5.04 -12.74 9.17
C THR A 138 5.48 -11.33 8.84
N PRO A 139 6.79 -11.10 8.62
CA PRO A 139 7.30 -9.84 8.10
C PRO A 139 6.67 -9.48 6.75
N GLY A 140 6.59 -8.19 6.45
CA GLY A 140 6.06 -7.74 5.18
C GLY A 140 6.03 -6.22 5.06
N ALA A 141 5.37 -5.75 4.01
CA ALA A 141 5.28 -4.34 3.69
C ALA A 141 4.14 -3.65 4.45
N VAL A 142 4.38 -2.38 4.80
CA VAL A 142 3.43 -1.49 5.46
C VAL A 142 3.30 -0.21 4.66
N PHE A 143 2.06 0.15 4.33
CA PHE A 143 1.76 1.38 3.61
C PHE A 143 1.47 2.54 4.58
N VAL A 144 2.19 3.65 4.43
CA VAL A 144 1.95 4.88 5.18
C VAL A 144 1.73 6.02 4.20
N LYS A 145 0.58 6.69 4.28
CA LYS A 145 0.31 7.88 3.45
C LYS A 145 0.37 9.15 4.27
N PHE A 146 1.20 10.10 3.86
CA PHE A 146 1.32 11.40 4.51
C PHE A 146 0.35 12.44 3.95
N GLY A 147 -0.02 13.39 4.79
CA GLY A 147 -0.79 14.58 4.42
C GLY A 147 -0.12 15.86 4.91
N LYS A 148 -0.69 17.01 4.56
CA LYS A 148 -0.13 18.35 4.88
C LYS A 148 0.23 18.57 6.35
N ILE A 149 -0.48 17.91 7.26
CA ILE A 149 -0.27 18.05 8.70
C ILE A 149 0.98 17.31 9.19
N ASP A 150 1.55 16.42 8.38
CA ASP A 150 2.63 15.51 8.76
C ASP A 150 4.03 16.10 8.47
N GLY A 151 4.14 17.39 8.16
CA GLY A 151 5.40 18.07 7.81
C GLY A 151 6.39 18.30 8.96
N ASN A 152 6.13 17.72 10.14
CA ASN A 152 6.95 17.82 11.35
C ASN A 152 7.31 16.40 11.82
N PRO A 153 8.58 16.11 12.21
CA PRO A 153 9.02 14.81 12.70
C PRO A 153 8.06 14.12 13.67
N THR A 154 7.56 14.82 14.69
CA THR A 154 6.65 14.22 15.69
C THR A 154 5.38 13.66 15.06
N ARG A 155 4.80 14.36 14.08
CA ARG A 155 3.54 13.95 13.44
C ARG A 155 3.77 12.86 12.41
N ALA A 156 4.86 12.95 11.65
CA ALA A 156 5.25 11.91 10.72
C ALA A 156 5.56 10.59 11.44
N LEU A 157 6.33 10.62 12.54
CA LEU A 157 6.56 9.44 13.40
C LEU A 157 5.26 8.91 14.00
N ALA A 158 4.37 9.77 14.49
CA ALA A 158 3.06 9.34 14.99
C ALA A 158 2.23 8.62 13.90
N ARG A 159 2.28 9.10 12.65
CA ARG A 159 1.61 8.46 11.51
C ARG A 159 2.19 7.09 11.19
N ILE A 160 3.53 6.97 11.12
CA ILE A 160 4.22 5.68 10.87
C ILE A 160 3.90 4.70 11.99
N ARG A 161 4.04 5.13 13.25
CA ARG A 161 3.71 4.32 14.42
C ARG A 161 2.27 3.83 14.36
N SER A 162 1.32 4.70 14.03
CA SER A 162 -0.09 4.32 13.91
C SER A 162 -0.28 3.18 12.90
N ALA A 163 0.36 3.25 11.74
CA ALA A 163 0.26 2.20 10.71
C ALA A 163 0.91 0.87 11.14
N LEU A 164 2.00 0.92 11.92
CA LEU A 164 2.66 -0.28 12.45
C LEU A 164 1.88 -0.94 13.59
N THR A 165 1.14 -0.13 14.35
CA THR A 165 0.52 -0.53 15.62
C THR A 165 -1.00 -0.65 15.55
N GLU A 166 -1.63 -0.72 14.37
CA GLU A 166 -3.05 -1.11 14.26
C GLU A 166 -3.31 -2.53 14.85
N LEU A 167 -2.23 -3.29 15.12
CA LEU A 167 -2.19 -4.51 15.95
C LEU A 167 -2.05 -4.26 17.49
N GLN A 168 -2.32 -3.04 17.97
CA GLN A 168 -2.27 -2.42 19.33
C GLN A 168 -1.22 -2.88 20.35
N GLY A 169 -0.69 -1.89 21.11
CA GLY A 169 -0.27 -2.09 22.50
C GLY A 169 1.12 -1.57 22.84
N GLY A 170 1.42 -0.29 22.56
CA GLY A 170 2.64 0.37 23.03
C GLY A 170 2.34 1.36 24.16
N ARG A 171 3.21 1.43 25.18
CA ARG A 171 3.19 2.51 26.18
C ARG A 171 3.50 3.82 25.47
N GLN A 172 2.83 4.91 25.82
CA GLN A 172 3.20 6.23 25.28
C GLN A 172 4.57 6.66 25.83
N GLY A 173 5.61 6.48 25.03
CA GLY A 173 6.95 7.04 25.20
C GLY A 173 7.74 6.90 23.90
N ALA A 174 8.32 7.99 23.40
CA ALA A 174 9.14 8.13 22.18
C ALA A 174 8.69 7.32 20.94
N ALA A 175 7.91 7.95 20.03
CA ALA A 175 7.38 7.29 18.83
C ALA A 175 8.45 6.66 17.92
N MET A 176 9.70 7.12 17.97
CA MET A 176 10.83 6.50 17.27
C MET A 176 11.14 5.11 17.85
N ASP A 177 11.39 5.03 19.17
CA ASP A 177 11.67 3.78 19.88
C ASP A 177 10.55 2.74 19.67
N ASP A 178 9.30 3.18 19.67
CA ASP A 178 8.14 2.33 19.35
C ASP A 178 8.24 1.75 17.93
N ILE A 179 8.59 2.57 16.93
CA ILE A 179 8.75 2.13 15.54
C ILE A 179 9.91 1.14 15.43
N VAL A 180 11.08 1.52 15.95
CA VAL A 180 12.31 0.73 15.89
C VAL A 180 12.13 -0.63 16.55
N SER A 181 11.49 -0.68 17.73
CA SER A 181 11.22 -1.95 18.43
C SER A 181 10.10 -2.79 17.80
N THR A 182 9.22 -2.18 17.01
CA THR A 182 8.12 -2.89 16.33
C THR A 182 8.55 -3.48 15.01
N LEU A 183 9.44 -2.81 14.27
CA LEU A 183 9.95 -3.25 12.99
C LEU A 183 10.76 -4.54 13.16
N ARG A 184 10.51 -5.51 12.28
CA ARG A 184 11.17 -6.81 12.28
C ARG A 184 12.02 -6.97 11.04
N ASP A 185 12.96 -7.90 11.13
CA ASP A 185 13.72 -8.34 9.99
C ASP A 185 12.79 -8.82 8.85
N GLY A 186 12.98 -8.29 7.64
CA GLY A 186 12.10 -8.56 6.49
C GLY A 186 10.79 -7.76 6.45
N ASP A 187 10.59 -6.77 7.33
CA ASP A 187 9.55 -5.76 7.11
C ASP A 187 10.02 -4.73 6.05
N CYS A 188 9.09 -4.01 5.43
CA CYS A 188 9.37 -2.89 4.51
C CYS A 188 8.41 -1.73 4.75
N LEU A 189 8.91 -0.50 4.83
CA LEU A 189 8.07 0.70 4.92
C LEU A 189 7.88 1.32 3.54
N ILE A 190 6.63 1.48 3.12
CA ILE A 190 6.27 2.20 1.89
C ILE A 190 5.57 3.50 2.27
N LEU A 191 6.25 4.61 2.03
CA LEU A 191 5.91 5.95 2.46
C LEU A 191 5.38 6.76 1.27
N ASP A 192 4.07 6.97 1.16
CA ASP A 192 3.44 7.69 0.05
C ASP A 192 3.15 9.16 0.37
N GLU A 193 3.16 9.98 -0.67
CA GLU A 193 3.04 11.45 -0.62
C GLU A 193 4.14 12.12 0.23
N CYS A 194 5.39 11.65 0.14
CA CYS A 194 6.55 12.19 0.88
C CYS A 194 6.80 13.69 0.63
N ASN A 195 6.20 14.29 -0.41
CA ASN A 195 6.20 15.74 -0.59
C ASN A 195 5.58 16.52 0.58
N TYR A 196 4.82 15.86 1.47
CA TYR A 196 4.29 16.49 2.68
C TYR A 196 5.21 16.39 3.89
N LEU A 197 6.29 15.61 3.85
CA LEU A 197 7.19 15.44 5.00
C LEU A 197 7.94 16.73 5.32
N GLY A 198 8.25 17.58 4.33
CA GLY A 198 8.91 18.86 4.59
C GLY A 198 10.20 18.68 5.39
N ASN A 199 10.23 19.15 6.64
CA ASN A 199 11.38 19.03 7.54
C ASN A 199 11.51 17.65 8.19
N ALA A 200 10.54 16.76 7.98
CA ALA A 200 10.50 15.42 8.55
C ALA A 200 11.13 14.36 7.65
N VAL A 201 11.78 14.71 6.53
CA VAL A 201 12.36 13.72 5.62
C VAL A 201 13.46 12.90 6.29
N ASP A 202 14.30 13.53 7.10
CA ASP A 202 15.42 12.87 7.79
C ASP A 202 14.99 11.71 8.70
N ILE A 203 13.74 11.70 9.20
CA ILE A 203 13.26 10.59 10.03
C ILE A 203 13.32 9.25 9.27
N THR A 204 13.21 9.29 7.93
CA THR A 204 13.26 8.10 7.10
C THR A 204 14.66 7.51 7.14
N ARG A 205 15.70 8.34 6.99
CA ARG A 205 17.08 7.92 7.20
C ARG A 205 17.30 7.43 8.62
N ASP A 206 16.84 8.15 9.63
CA ASP A 206 17.10 7.77 11.03
C ASP A 206 16.49 6.40 11.36
N ILE A 207 15.25 6.13 10.90
CA ILE A 207 14.64 4.80 11.02
C ILE A 207 15.48 3.73 10.29
N TYR A 208 15.93 4.02 9.06
CA TYR A 208 16.75 3.09 8.27
C TYR A 208 18.08 2.79 8.94
N ASP A 209 18.82 3.81 9.38
CA ASP A 209 20.13 3.68 10.01
C ASP A 209 20.02 2.90 11.35
N GLU A 210 18.90 3.01 12.08
CA GLU A 210 18.67 2.27 13.33
C GLU A 210 18.17 0.82 13.13
N THR A 211 17.41 0.55 12.07
CA THR A 211 16.70 -0.74 11.90
C THR A 211 17.23 -1.61 10.75
N GLY A 212 17.86 -1.01 9.75
CA GLY A 212 18.18 -1.66 8.48
C GLY A 212 16.95 -2.12 7.68
N VAL A 213 15.74 -1.68 8.06
CA VAL A 213 14.51 -2.02 7.34
C VAL A 213 14.39 -1.17 6.08
N PRO A 214 14.16 -1.78 4.89
CA PRO A 214 14.01 -1.03 3.65
C PRO A 214 12.88 -0.01 3.71
N ILE A 215 13.12 1.15 3.09
CA ILE A 215 12.16 2.25 3.01
C ILE A 215 12.02 2.71 1.57
N VAL A 216 10.79 2.67 1.07
CA VAL A 216 10.41 3.21 -0.24
C VAL A 216 9.66 4.52 -0.05
N MET A 217 10.27 5.63 -0.45
CA MET A 217 9.63 6.95 -0.46
C MET A 217 8.98 7.22 -1.81
N VAL A 218 7.68 7.45 -1.84
CA VAL A 218 6.91 7.77 -3.05
C VAL A 218 6.49 9.24 -3.00
N GLY A 219 6.86 9.99 -4.03
CA GLY A 219 6.66 11.44 -4.06
C GLY A 219 6.34 12.03 -5.43
N ASN A 220 5.94 13.29 -5.43
CA ASN A 220 5.79 14.07 -6.66
C ASN A 220 7.13 14.74 -7.07
N PRO A 221 7.21 15.45 -8.21
CA PRO A 221 8.45 16.13 -8.61
C PRO A 221 8.90 17.23 -7.64
N GLY A 222 7.98 17.79 -6.86
CA GLY A 222 8.30 18.76 -5.80
C GLY A 222 9.09 18.13 -4.65
N PHE A 223 8.82 16.88 -4.30
CA PHE A 223 9.66 16.11 -3.38
C PHE A 223 11.07 15.90 -3.94
N SER A 224 11.16 15.50 -5.22
CA SER A 224 12.45 15.35 -5.92
C SER A 224 13.27 16.66 -5.87
N GLY A 225 12.64 17.79 -6.18
CA GLY A 225 13.29 19.09 -6.11
C GLY A 225 13.68 19.52 -4.70
N ALA A 226 12.89 19.16 -3.69
CA ALA A 226 13.18 19.52 -2.31
C ALA A 226 14.41 18.79 -1.75
N VAL A 227 14.57 17.51 -2.05
CA VAL A 227 15.62 16.65 -1.46
C VAL A 227 16.90 16.64 -2.29
N TRP A 228 16.82 16.56 -3.62
CA TRP A 228 18.02 16.38 -4.47
C TRP A 228 18.48 17.64 -5.21
N ASN A 229 17.67 18.70 -5.31
CA ASN A 229 18.05 19.91 -6.06
C ASN A 229 18.42 21.10 -5.17
N LYS A 230 18.25 20.99 -3.84
CA LYS A 230 18.70 21.99 -2.87
C LYS A 230 19.96 21.50 -2.18
N ARG A 231 21.10 22.08 -2.56
CA ARG A 231 22.40 21.81 -1.92
C ARG A 231 22.33 22.11 -0.41
N ASP A 232 23.06 21.34 0.38
CA ASP A 232 23.31 21.52 1.81
C ASP A 232 22.15 21.18 2.78
N THR A 233 20.89 21.07 2.31
CA THR A 233 19.76 20.83 3.24
C THR A 233 19.55 19.34 3.54
N TRP A 234 19.70 18.47 2.54
CA TRP A 234 19.37 17.04 2.65
C TRP A 234 20.44 16.13 2.04
N ASP A 235 21.69 16.59 1.93
CA ASP A 235 22.76 15.86 1.25
C ASP A 235 23.01 14.47 1.87
N ALA A 236 22.87 14.34 3.20
CA ALA A 236 22.97 13.07 3.90
C ALA A 236 21.86 12.06 3.51
N GLN A 237 20.64 12.55 3.27
CA GLN A 237 19.52 11.76 2.77
C GLN A 237 19.73 11.40 1.30
N ALA A 238 20.10 12.38 0.48
CA ALA A 238 20.27 12.24 -0.95
C ALA A 238 21.37 11.23 -1.31
N ASN A 239 22.47 11.21 -0.56
CA ASN A 239 23.59 10.27 -0.77
C ASN A 239 23.23 8.81 -0.44
N ARG A 240 22.34 8.59 0.54
CA ARG A 240 21.91 7.23 0.93
C ARG A 240 20.77 6.69 0.06
N THR A 241 20.00 7.59 -0.56
CA THR A 241 18.76 7.22 -1.25
C THR A 241 18.93 7.17 -2.77
N MET A 242 18.77 5.99 -3.36
CA MET A 242 18.65 5.87 -4.82
C MET A 242 17.32 6.43 -5.32
N ARG A 243 17.37 7.33 -6.31
CA ARG A 243 16.19 7.98 -6.87
C ARG A 243 15.83 7.44 -8.25
N PHE A 244 14.56 7.13 -8.46
CA PHE A 244 13.97 6.73 -9.74
C PHE A 244 12.84 7.67 -10.14
N ASP A 245 12.98 8.34 -11.29
CA ASP A 245 12.04 9.34 -11.79
C ASP A 245 11.12 8.77 -12.90
N PHE A 246 9.82 8.99 -12.75
CA PHE A 246 8.77 8.63 -13.71
C PHE A 246 7.98 9.88 -14.14
N PRO A 247 8.45 10.61 -15.17
CA PRO A 247 7.97 11.97 -15.44
C PRO A 247 6.51 12.05 -15.88
N SER A 248 6.06 11.11 -16.71
CA SER A 248 4.71 11.12 -17.29
C SER A 248 4.22 9.72 -17.64
N THR A 249 2.91 9.62 -17.90
CA THR A 249 2.31 8.42 -18.51
C THR A 249 2.80 8.30 -19.95
N THR A 250 3.25 7.10 -20.35
CA THR A 250 3.65 6.81 -21.73
C THR A 250 2.45 6.38 -22.58
N GLU A 251 2.55 6.47 -23.92
CA GLU A 251 1.51 5.93 -24.80
C GLU A 251 1.25 4.43 -24.57
N ALA A 252 2.32 3.65 -24.32
CA ALA A 252 2.19 2.23 -24.02
C ALA A 252 1.40 1.97 -22.73
N ASP A 253 1.51 2.85 -21.73
CA ASP A 253 0.70 2.76 -20.51
C ASP A 253 -0.77 3.08 -20.80
N VAL A 254 -1.05 4.02 -21.72
CA VAL A 254 -2.42 4.32 -22.18
C VAL A 254 -3.01 3.14 -22.93
N ASP A 255 -2.24 2.52 -23.82
CA ASP A 255 -2.65 1.35 -24.59
C ASP A 255 -3.00 0.18 -23.66
N ALA A 256 -2.13 -0.13 -22.70
CA ALA A 256 -2.38 -1.15 -21.69
C ALA A 256 -3.62 -0.84 -20.84
N PHE A 257 -3.84 0.44 -20.49
CA PHE A 257 -5.01 0.87 -19.73
C PHE A 257 -6.32 0.75 -20.52
N LEU A 258 -6.33 1.13 -21.80
CA LEU A 258 -7.51 1.00 -22.67
C LEU A 258 -7.86 -0.47 -22.92
N ALA A 259 -6.84 -1.30 -23.20
CA ALA A 259 -7.00 -2.74 -23.37
C ALA A 259 -7.59 -3.38 -22.11
N TRP A 260 -7.09 -3.00 -20.92
CA TRP A 260 -7.65 -3.45 -19.64
C TRP A 260 -9.12 -3.03 -19.44
N LYS A 261 -9.52 -1.86 -19.96
CA LYS A 261 -10.92 -1.41 -19.96
C LYS A 261 -11.80 -2.05 -21.04
N GLY A 262 -11.23 -2.87 -21.93
CA GLY A 262 -11.93 -3.39 -23.11
C GLY A 262 -12.27 -2.32 -24.15
N ILE A 263 -11.63 -1.15 -24.08
CA ILE A 263 -11.87 -0.02 -24.98
C ILE A 263 -10.91 -0.14 -26.17
N THR A 264 -11.46 -0.12 -27.37
CA THR A 264 -10.70 -0.25 -28.63
C THR A 264 -11.01 0.91 -29.59
N GLY A 265 -10.22 1.04 -30.66
CA GLY A 265 -10.44 2.02 -31.72
C GLY A 265 -9.41 3.16 -31.74
N ALA A 266 -8.89 3.44 -32.95
CA ALA A 266 -7.86 4.47 -33.15
C ALA A 266 -8.29 5.89 -32.71
N PRO A 267 -9.54 6.35 -32.95
CA PRO A 267 -9.98 7.67 -32.47
C PRO A 267 -9.95 7.77 -30.94
N MET A 268 -10.40 6.72 -30.26
CA MET A 268 -10.42 6.66 -28.79
C MET A 268 -9.01 6.61 -28.23
N ARG A 269 -8.12 5.80 -28.82
CA ARG A 269 -6.70 5.77 -28.47
C ARG A 269 -6.08 7.17 -28.56
N LYS A 270 -6.29 7.86 -29.68
CA LYS A 270 -5.74 9.21 -29.90
C LYS A 270 -6.23 10.21 -28.84
N ALA A 271 -7.53 10.19 -28.54
CA ALA A 271 -8.11 11.04 -27.50
C ALA A 271 -7.54 10.72 -26.11
N ALA A 272 -7.43 9.45 -25.77
CA ALA A 272 -6.88 8.99 -24.50
C ALA A 272 -5.41 9.39 -24.32
N VAL A 273 -4.58 9.23 -25.35
CA VAL A 273 -3.18 9.67 -25.35
C VAL A 273 -3.09 11.18 -25.16
N GLN A 274 -3.91 11.95 -25.89
CA GLN A 274 -3.93 13.41 -25.78
C GLN A 274 -4.24 13.90 -24.36
N ILE A 275 -5.06 13.16 -23.61
CA ILE A 275 -5.41 13.48 -22.22
C ILE A 275 -4.32 13.00 -21.26
N ALA A 276 -3.93 11.73 -21.36
CA ALA A 276 -3.10 11.07 -20.35
C ALA A 276 -1.62 11.45 -20.43
N ALA A 277 -1.08 11.73 -21.63
CA ALA A 277 0.32 12.08 -21.80
C ALA A 277 0.65 13.53 -21.37
N ARG A 278 -0.36 14.36 -21.08
CA ARG A 278 -0.15 15.74 -20.63
C ARG A 278 0.54 15.76 -19.26
N PRO A 279 1.60 16.56 -19.07
CA PRO A 279 2.23 16.71 -17.77
C PRO A 279 1.31 17.49 -16.81
N GLY A 280 1.49 17.26 -15.50
CA GLY A 280 0.80 18.00 -14.45
C GLY A 280 -0.52 17.40 -13.97
N SER A 281 -1.28 18.19 -13.20
CA SER A 281 -2.48 17.73 -12.49
C SER A 281 -3.67 17.40 -13.40
N GLY A 282 -3.63 17.88 -14.65
CA GLY A 282 -4.65 17.68 -15.68
C GLY A 282 -4.54 16.37 -16.46
N GLY A 283 -3.35 15.73 -16.46
CA GLY A 283 -3.08 14.51 -17.22
C GLY A 283 -2.95 13.24 -16.37
N GLY A 284 -2.26 12.24 -16.93
CA GLY A 284 -2.07 10.92 -16.35
C GLY A 284 -3.29 10.00 -16.48
N LEU A 285 -3.07 8.71 -16.20
CA LEU A 285 -4.10 7.67 -16.27
C LEU A 285 -5.26 7.93 -15.30
N ARG A 286 -4.99 8.56 -14.15
CA ARG A 286 -6.04 8.94 -13.19
C ARG A 286 -7.04 9.94 -13.80
N SER A 287 -6.57 10.92 -14.58
CA SER A 287 -7.44 11.91 -15.23
C SER A 287 -8.30 11.23 -16.30
N LEU A 288 -7.67 10.40 -17.14
CA LEU A 288 -8.37 9.59 -18.14
C LEU A 288 -9.44 8.68 -17.51
N ALA A 289 -9.10 7.96 -16.43
CA ALA A 289 -10.04 7.07 -15.74
C ALA A 289 -11.28 7.81 -15.22
N LYS A 290 -11.12 9.01 -14.66
CA LYS A 290 -12.24 9.85 -14.20
C LYS A 290 -13.09 10.34 -15.35
N LEU A 291 -12.47 10.75 -16.46
CA LEU A 291 -13.19 11.22 -17.63
C LEU A 291 -14.01 10.10 -18.26
N LEU A 292 -13.45 8.90 -18.40
CA LEU A 292 -14.18 7.73 -18.89
C LEU A 292 -15.37 7.35 -17.99
N GLN A 293 -15.24 7.52 -16.66
CA GLN A 293 -16.35 7.32 -15.72
C GLN A 293 -17.45 8.39 -15.87
N LEU A 294 -17.09 9.62 -16.22
CA LEU A 294 -18.05 10.70 -16.44
C LEU A 294 -18.80 10.53 -17.76
N THR A 295 -18.12 10.05 -18.80
CA THR A 295 -18.71 9.85 -20.14
C THR A 295 -19.45 8.53 -20.28
N GLY A 296 -19.03 7.49 -19.56
CA GLY A 296 -19.71 6.19 -19.54
C GLY A 296 -20.93 6.21 -18.63
N ARG A 297 -22.02 6.84 -19.06
CA ARG A 297 -23.36 6.60 -18.51
C ARG A 297 -24.06 5.56 -19.37
N ASP A 298 -24.69 4.58 -18.74
CA ASP A 298 -25.63 3.60 -19.32
C ASP A 298 -25.07 2.75 -20.48
N ASP A 299 -24.33 1.69 -20.13
CA ASP A 299 -24.00 0.50 -20.96
C ASP A 299 -23.38 0.71 -22.36
N ALA A 300 -23.10 1.94 -22.77
CA ALA A 300 -22.44 2.29 -24.03
C ALA A 300 -21.00 2.75 -23.80
N ALA A 301 -20.07 2.25 -24.62
CA ALA A 301 -18.70 2.75 -24.63
C ALA A 301 -18.71 4.22 -25.12
N PRO A 302 -18.06 5.15 -24.39
CA PRO A 302 -18.08 6.56 -24.78
C PRO A 302 -17.41 6.75 -26.13
N SER A 303 -17.90 7.69 -26.93
CA SER A 303 -17.22 8.08 -28.17
C SER A 303 -15.98 8.93 -27.88
N ALA A 304 -15.03 8.94 -28.82
CA ALA A 304 -13.83 9.77 -28.70
C ALA A 304 -14.17 11.28 -28.66
N ALA A 305 -15.24 11.70 -29.36
CA ALA A 305 -15.68 13.10 -29.38
C ALA A 305 -16.21 13.54 -28.02
N GLU A 306 -17.08 12.74 -27.40
CA GLU A 306 -17.63 13.00 -26.07
C GLU A 306 -16.54 13.06 -25.00
N LEU A 307 -15.52 12.19 -25.09
CA LEU A 307 -14.38 12.20 -24.18
C LEU A 307 -13.59 13.52 -24.26
N ILE A 308 -13.31 14.00 -25.48
CA ILE A 308 -12.59 15.26 -25.69
C ILE A 308 -13.45 16.45 -25.24
N GLU A 309 -14.74 16.45 -25.54
CA GLU A 309 -15.66 17.52 -25.14
C GLU A 309 -15.75 17.62 -23.61
N THR A 310 -15.98 16.49 -22.94
CA THR A 310 -16.03 16.43 -21.47
C THR A 310 -14.72 16.91 -20.87
N ALA A 311 -13.58 16.49 -21.44
CA ALA A 311 -12.27 16.92 -20.97
C ALA A 311 -12.06 18.44 -21.12
N ARG A 312 -12.57 19.08 -22.16
CA ARG A 312 -12.57 20.55 -22.28
C ARG A 312 -13.46 21.21 -21.23
N GLN A 313 -14.68 20.71 -21.05
CA GLN A 313 -15.64 21.26 -20.07
C GLN A 313 -15.08 21.27 -18.63
N VAL A 314 -14.30 20.24 -18.26
CA VAL A 314 -13.68 20.14 -16.93
C VAL A 314 -12.25 20.71 -16.84
N GLY A 315 -11.79 21.45 -17.86
CA GLY A 315 -10.48 22.10 -17.88
C GLY A 315 -9.30 21.13 -17.90
N ARG A 316 -9.48 19.95 -18.49
CA ARG A 316 -8.46 18.89 -18.66
C ARG A 316 -7.87 18.85 -20.06
N LEU A 317 -8.48 19.55 -21.01
CA LEU A 317 -7.94 19.81 -22.35
C LEU A 317 -7.95 21.29 -22.68
#